data_AF-S6SZZ3-F1
#
_entry.id   AF-S6SZZ3-F1
#
_cell.length_a   1.000
_cell.length_b   1.000
_cell.length_c   1.000
_cell.angle_alpha   90.00
_cell.angle_beta   90.00
_cell.angle_gamma   90.00
#
_symmetry.space_group_name_H-M   'P 1'
#
loop_
_entity.id
_entity.type
_entity.pdbx_description
1 polymer ?
#
loop_
_entity_poly.entity_id
_entity_poly.type
_entity_poly.pdbx_seq_one_letter_code
_entity_poly.pdbx_strand_id
1 'polypeptide(L)'
;ERELASTVVSRINRCVYCASVHAQRFEQLAKRNDVIAQVFADPATAGTTAREKAIVQFAIDLTLEPASLNAAHITSLREQGLDDAQVLDLIHAIAIFAWANRLMLNLGEPVFP
;
A
#
# COMPACT_ATOMS: atom_id res chain seq x y z
N GLU A 1 0.29 7.14 -5.51
CA GLU A 1 -0.71 6.11 -5.14
C GLU A 1 -0.11 4.71 -5.09
N ARG A 2 0.56 4.24 -6.15
CA ARG A 2 1.32 2.96 -6.12
C ARG A 2 2.21 2.82 -4.90
N GLU A 3 3.11 3.78 -4.66
CA GLU A 3 4.02 3.76 -3.51
C GLU A 3 3.30 3.76 -2.15
N LEU A 4 2.14 4.41 -2.04
CA LEU A 4 1.34 4.39 -0.82
C LEU A 4 0.83 2.97 -0.55
N ALA A 5 0.20 2.34 -1.55
CA ALA A 5 -0.29 0.97 -1.43
C ALA A 5 0.87 -0.02 -1.16
N SER A 6 1.98 0.09 -1.88
CA SER A 6 3.18 -0.72 -1.65
C SER A 6 3.72 -0.59 -0.22
N THR A 7 3.70 0.64 0.33
CA THR A 7 4.10 0.90 1.72
C THR A 7 3.14 0.24 2.70
N VAL A 8 1.82 0.36 2.50
CA VAL A 8 0.79 -0.27 3.35
C VAL A 8 0.96 -1.79 3.38
N VAL A 9 1.04 -2.43 2.22
CA VAL A 9 1.20 -3.88 2.09
C VAL A 9 2.47 -4.35 2.80
N SER A 10 3.58 -3.62 2.58
CA SER A 10 4.88 -3.92 3.21
C SER A 10 4.85 -3.73 4.72
N ARG A 11 4.13 -2.71 5.20
CA ARG A 11 3.93 -2.43 6.63
C ARG A 11 3.09 -3.51 7.33
N ILE A 12 2.07 -4.03 6.65
CA ILE A 12 1.24 -5.16 7.14
C ILE A 12 2.07 -6.44 7.19
N ASN A 13 2.79 -6.74 6.10
CA ASN A 13 3.65 -7.92 6.01
C ASN A 13 4.93 -7.81 6.86
N ARG A 14 5.15 -6.68 7.55
CA ARG A 14 6.33 -6.40 8.38
C ARG A 14 7.66 -6.46 7.62
N CYS A 15 7.64 -6.18 6.33
CA CYS A 15 8.84 -6.09 5.52
C CYS A 15 9.44 -4.68 5.63
N VAL A 16 10.32 -4.48 6.61
CA VAL A 16 10.94 -3.17 6.92
C VAL A 16 11.67 -2.58 5.71
N TYR A 17 12.40 -3.41 4.95
CA TYR A 17 13.10 -2.98 3.75
C TYR A 17 12.15 -2.37 2.71
N CYS A 18 11.15 -3.13 2.27
CA CYS A 18 10.19 -2.67 1.26
C CYS A 18 9.40 -1.46 1.78
N ALA A 19 8.93 -1.51 3.04
CA ALA A 19 8.19 -0.41 3.63
C ALA A 19 9.00 0.90 3.61
N SER A 20 10.29 0.84 3.95
CA SER A 20 11.21 1.99 3.90
C SER A 20 11.42 2.52 2.48
N VAL A 21 11.74 1.63 1.52
CA VAL A 21 12.02 2.03 0.13
C VAL A 21 10.79 2.69 -0.53
N HIS A 22 9.60 2.12 -0.33
CA HIS A 22 8.37 2.67 -0.91
C HIS A 22 7.90 3.95 -0.22
N ALA A 23 8.08 4.04 1.11
CA ALA A 23 7.82 5.28 1.84
C ALA A 23 8.73 6.43 1.35
N GLN A 24 10.03 6.16 1.21
CA GLN A 24 10.98 7.14 0.68
C GLN A 24 10.62 7.54 -0.75
N ARG A 25 10.24 6.57 -1.60
CA ARG A 25 9.85 6.85 -2.98
C ARG A 25 8.56 7.66 -3.06
N PHE A 26 7.58 7.39 -2.20
CA PHE A 26 6.38 8.21 -2.06
C PHE A 26 6.75 9.66 -1.76
N GLU A 27 7.58 9.89 -0.74
CA GLU A 27 8.00 11.24 -0.32
C GLU A 27 8.75 11.98 -1.43
N GLN A 28 9.63 11.30 -2.16
CA GLN A 28 10.33 11.88 -3.31
C GLN A 28 9.40 12.37 -4.41
N LEU A 29 8.31 11.65 -4.67
CA LEU A 29 7.35 11.96 -5.74
C LEU A 29 6.29 12.97 -5.28
N ALA A 30 5.71 12.75 -4.11
CA ALA A 30 4.62 13.55 -3.56
C ALA A 30 5.10 14.82 -2.84
N LYS A 31 6.40 14.91 -2.53
CA LYS A 31 7.01 16.02 -1.78
C LYS A 31 6.36 16.26 -0.41
N ARG A 32 5.86 15.18 0.20
CA ARG A 32 5.21 15.15 1.52
C ARG A 32 5.28 13.75 2.13
N ASN A 33 5.11 13.63 3.45
CA ASN A 33 5.23 12.36 4.19
C ASN A 33 4.15 12.13 5.25
N ASP A 34 3.16 13.00 5.36
CA ASP A 34 2.08 12.95 6.35
C ASP A 34 1.24 11.66 6.30
N VAL A 35 0.82 11.22 5.10
CA VAL A 35 0.12 9.92 4.97
C VAL A 35 1.02 8.73 5.31
N ILE A 36 2.31 8.81 5.00
CA ILE A 36 3.28 7.75 5.31
C ILE A 36 3.50 7.64 6.81
N ALA A 37 3.60 8.78 7.50
CA ALA A 37 3.68 8.81 8.96
C ALA A 37 2.44 8.15 9.60
N GLN A 38 1.24 8.39 9.06
CA GLN A 38 0.03 7.72 9.51
C GLN A 38 0.07 6.21 9.25
N VAL A 39 0.50 5.76 8.06
CA VAL A 39 0.64 4.33 7.73
C VAL A 39 1.59 3.62 8.71
N PHE A 40 2.68 4.26 9.10
CA PHE A 40 3.63 3.65 10.05
C PHE A 40 3.08 3.58 11.48
N ALA A 41 2.34 4.60 11.91
CA ALA A 41 1.66 4.62 13.20
C ALA A 41 0.57 3.54 13.28
N ASP A 42 -0.39 3.58 12.36
CA ASP A 42 -1.47 2.61 12.24
C ASP A 42 -2.09 2.64 10.82
N PRO A 43 -1.85 1.62 9.98
CA PRO A 43 -2.44 1.54 8.65
C PRO A 43 -3.97 1.67 8.63
N ALA A 44 -4.67 1.15 9.64
CA ALA A 44 -6.14 1.13 9.65
C ALA A 44 -6.78 2.52 9.74
N THR A 45 -6.02 3.51 10.22
CA THR A 45 -6.47 4.90 10.36
C THR A 45 -5.82 5.85 9.37
N ALA A 46 -4.93 5.35 8.50
CA ALA A 46 -4.13 6.18 7.61
C ALA A 46 -4.86 6.67 6.36
N GLY A 47 -4.49 7.89 5.94
CA GLY A 47 -5.02 8.55 4.74
C GLY A 47 -5.39 10.01 5.04
N THR A 48 -4.78 10.96 4.33
CA THR A 48 -5.09 12.39 4.52
C THR A 48 -6.26 12.88 3.67
N THR A 49 -6.66 12.09 2.67
CA THR A 49 -7.83 12.34 1.81
C THR A 49 -8.73 11.11 1.77
N ALA A 50 -10.00 11.28 1.36
CA ALA A 50 -10.92 10.16 1.19
C ALA A 50 -10.40 9.14 0.16
N ARG A 51 -9.74 9.61 -0.90
CA ARG A 51 -9.07 8.76 -1.89
C ARG A 51 -7.93 7.94 -1.30
N GLU A 52 -7.07 8.56 -0.51
CA GLU A 52 -5.98 7.84 0.16
C GLU A 52 -6.50 6.80 1.16
N LYS A 53 -7.54 7.15 1.93
CA LYS A 53 -8.18 6.20 2.86
C LYS A 53 -8.75 4.99 2.11
N ALA A 54 -9.42 5.20 0.98
CA ALA A 54 -9.94 4.11 0.16
C ALA A 54 -8.81 3.22 -0.41
N ILE A 55 -7.71 3.82 -0.88
CA ILE A 55 -6.53 3.08 -1.36
C ILE A 55 -5.88 2.27 -0.24
N VAL A 56 -5.72 2.86 0.95
CA VAL A 56 -5.14 2.19 2.13
C VAL A 56 -6.03 1.03 2.56
N GLN A 57 -7.34 1.25 2.68
CA GLN A 57 -8.30 0.20 3.06
C GLN A 57 -8.29 -0.95 2.06
N PHE A 58 -8.36 -0.65 0.76
CA PHE A 58 -8.30 -1.68 -0.27
C PHE A 58 -6.98 -2.48 -0.24
N ALA A 59 -5.85 -1.81 0.04
CA ALA A 59 -4.56 -2.47 0.21
C ALA A 59 -4.52 -3.38 1.45
N ILE A 60 -5.17 -2.98 2.55
CA ILE A 60 -5.34 -3.82 3.74
C ILE A 60 -6.15 -5.06 3.40
N ASP A 61 -7.34 -4.88 2.83
CA ASP A 61 -8.29 -5.97 2.53
C ASP A 61 -7.68 -6.98 1.57
N LEU A 62 -7.05 -6.52 0.48
CA LEU A 62 -6.39 -7.41 -0.48
C LEU A 62 -5.18 -8.15 0.13
N THR A 63 -4.51 -7.56 1.13
CA THR A 63 -3.36 -8.21 1.78
C THR A 63 -3.78 -9.26 2.79
N LEU A 64 -4.78 -8.95 3.62
CA LEU A 64 -5.20 -9.80 4.74
C LEU A 64 -6.21 -10.85 4.33
N GLU A 65 -7.18 -10.48 3.48
CA GLU A 65 -8.32 -11.32 3.11
C GLU A 65 -8.60 -11.24 1.59
N PRO A 66 -7.63 -11.60 0.71
CA PRO A 66 -7.81 -11.47 -0.74
C PRO A 66 -9.04 -12.21 -1.28
N ALA A 67 -9.48 -13.27 -0.60
CA ALA A 67 -10.66 -14.06 -0.98
C ALA A 67 -12.01 -13.37 -0.66
N SER A 68 -12.03 -12.35 0.20
CA SER A 68 -13.26 -11.61 0.55
C SER A 68 -13.52 -10.42 -0.38
N LEU A 69 -12.53 -10.05 -1.22
CA LEU A 69 -12.70 -8.98 -2.20
C LEU A 69 -13.83 -9.27 -3.17
N ASN A 70 -14.62 -8.23 -3.42
CA ASN A 70 -15.80 -8.29 -4.26
C ASN A 70 -16.05 -6.92 -4.92
N ALA A 71 -17.13 -6.83 -5.70
CA ALA A 71 -17.47 -5.63 -6.46
C ALA A 71 -17.62 -4.36 -5.60
N ALA A 72 -18.04 -4.47 -4.33
CA ALA A 72 -18.21 -3.30 -3.47
C ALA A 72 -16.88 -2.59 -3.19
N HIS A 73 -15.80 -3.34 -2.98
CA HIS A 73 -14.46 -2.79 -2.77
C HIS A 73 -13.99 -1.98 -3.98
N ILE A 74 -14.27 -2.47 -5.19
CA ILE A 74 -13.96 -1.79 -6.44
C ILE A 74 -14.81 -0.53 -6.62
N THR A 75 -16.11 -0.60 -6.29
CA THR A 75 -17.02 0.54 -6.32
C THR A 75 -16.54 1.66 -5.40
N SER A 76 -16.11 1.34 -4.17
CA SER A 76 -15.60 2.35 -3.24
C SER A 76 -14.36 3.09 -3.76
N LEU A 77 -13.50 2.43 -4.54
CA LEU A 77 -12.39 3.09 -5.22
C LEU A 77 -12.88 4.03 -6.34
N ARG A 78 -13.82 3.56 -7.16
CA ARG A 78 -14.41 4.37 -8.26
C ARG A 78 -15.13 5.62 -7.74
N GLU A 79 -15.79 5.53 -6.59
CA GLU A 79 -16.40 6.69 -5.90
C GLU A 79 -15.38 7.75 -5.51
N GLN A 80 -14.10 7.38 -5.34
CA GLN A 80 -12.98 8.31 -5.12
C GLN A 80 -12.28 8.72 -6.43
N GLY A 81 -12.92 8.47 -7.57
CA GLY A 81 -12.46 8.86 -8.90
C GLY A 81 -11.35 7.98 -9.46
N LEU A 82 -11.17 6.74 -8.98
CA LEU A 82 -10.27 5.80 -9.63
C LEU A 82 -10.94 5.23 -10.88
N ASP A 83 -10.28 5.34 -12.03
CA ASP A 83 -10.70 4.63 -13.24
C ASP A 83 -10.26 3.15 -13.22
N ASP A 84 -10.73 2.37 -14.18
CA ASP A 84 -10.46 0.92 -14.23
C ASP A 84 -8.98 0.59 -14.39
N ALA A 85 -8.22 1.42 -15.12
CA ALA A 85 -6.79 1.22 -15.29
C ALA A 85 -6.04 1.51 -13.97
N GLN A 86 -6.44 2.57 -13.25
CA GLN A 86 -5.90 2.90 -11.94
C GLN A 86 -6.21 1.83 -10.89
N VAL A 87 -7.41 1.24 -10.91
CA VAL A 87 -7.75 0.12 -10.02
C VAL A 87 -6.91 -1.10 -10.36
N LEU A 88 -6.76 -1.42 -11.65
CA LEU A 88 -5.93 -2.53 -12.10
C LEU A 88 -4.46 -2.35 -11.69
N ASP A 89 -3.91 -1.14 -11.86
CA ASP A 89 -2.56 -0.79 -11.43
C ASP A 89 -2.38 -0.91 -9.92
N LEU A 90 -3.40 -0.50 -9.14
CA LEU A 90 -3.40 -0.63 -7.68
C LEU A 90 -3.35 -2.09 -7.24
N ILE A 91 -4.19 -2.95 -7.83
CA ILE A 91 -4.21 -4.40 -7.56
C ILE A 91 -2.84 -5.01 -7.88
N HIS A 92 -2.26 -4.68 -9.03
CA HIS A 92 -0.93 -5.18 -9.40
C HIS A 92 0.16 -4.73 -8.43
N ALA A 93 0.15 -3.46 -8.02
CA ALA A 93 1.11 -2.95 -7.04
C ALA A 93 0.98 -3.70 -5.70
N ILE A 94 -0.23 -3.92 -5.22
CA ILE A 94 -0.45 -4.66 -3.98
C ILE A 94 0.04 -6.11 -4.11
N ALA A 95 -0.36 -6.81 -5.18
CA ALA A 95 -0.02 -8.20 -5.39
C ALA A 95 1.50 -8.42 -5.55
N ILE A 96 2.17 -7.59 -6.37
CA ILE A 96 3.60 -7.73 -6.60
C ILE A 96 4.42 -7.46 -5.32
N PHE A 97 4.01 -6.49 -4.49
CA PHE A 97 4.71 -6.23 -3.24
C PHE A 97 4.36 -7.23 -2.15
N ALA A 98 3.16 -7.79 -2.14
CA ALA A 98 2.87 -8.95 -1.29
C ALA A 98 3.80 -10.12 -1.65
N TRP A 99 4.03 -10.40 -2.93
CA TRP A 99 5.02 -11.40 -3.36
C TRP A 99 6.46 -11.00 -3.00
N ALA A 100 6.87 -9.76 -3.30
CA ALA A 100 8.23 -9.30 -3.06
C ALA A 100 8.56 -9.30 -1.56
N ASN A 101 7.62 -8.91 -0.69
CA ASN A 101 7.81 -8.97 0.77
C ASN A 101 8.14 -10.40 1.22
N ARG A 102 7.44 -11.42 0.68
CA ARG A 102 7.71 -12.83 0.99
C ARG A 102 9.14 -13.23 0.58
N LEU A 103 9.64 -12.73 -0.54
CA LEU A 103 11.03 -12.95 -0.92
C LEU A 103 12.00 -12.22 0.02
N MET A 104 11.83 -10.91 0.18
CA MET A 104 12.78 -10.05 0.88
C MET A 104 12.93 -10.40 2.37
N LEU A 105 11.87 -10.86 3.03
CA LEU A 105 11.92 -11.31 4.43
C LEU A 105 12.83 -12.53 4.65
N ASN A 106 13.20 -13.26 3.59
CA ASN A 106 14.01 -14.47 3.68
C ASN A 106 15.46 -14.28 3.19
N LEU A 107 15.84 -13.07 2.76
CA LEU A 107 17.18 -12.78 2.23
C LEU A 107 18.14 -12.17 3.29
N GLY A 108 17.71 -12.10 4.55
CA GLY A 108 18.50 -11.53 5.65
C GLY A 108 17.99 -10.17 6.11
N GLU A 109 18.75 -9.53 6.99
CA GLU A 109 18.38 -8.22 7.54
C GLU A 109 18.76 -7.09 6.58
N PRO A 110 17.90 -6.05 6.45
CA PRO A 110 18.26 -4.87 5.70
C PRO A 110 19.39 -4.12 6.43
N VAL A 111 20.56 -4.09 5.81
CA VAL A 111 21.70 -3.29 6.28
C VAL A 111 21.65 -1.93 5.57
N PHE A 112 21.69 -0.84 6.34
CA PHE A 112 21.94 0.48 5.75
C PHE A 112 23.35 0.47 5.13
N PRO A 113 23.53 0.91 3.86
CA PRO A 113 24.86 1.22 3.35
C PRO A 113 25.49 2.41 4.08
#